data_AF-A0A973EBP3-F1
#
_entry.id   AF-A0A973EBP3-F1
#
_cell.length_a   1.000
_cell.length_b   1.000
_cell.length_c   1.000
_cell.angle_alpha   90.00
_cell.angle_beta   90.00
_cell.angle_gamma   90.00
#
_symmetry.space_group_name_H-M   'P 1'
#
loop_
_entity.id
_entity.type
_entity.pdbx_description
1 polymer ?
#
loop_
_entity_poly.entity_id
_entity_poly.type
_entity_poly.pdbx_seq_one_letter_code
_entity_poly.pdbx_strand_id
1 'polypeptide(L)'
;YMLSGTWGLDKGVRNVSKLNLISCFALMFYILFTGPGIAILETITLGIGDYLQNFIGMSLRMSPYDDSQWASNWTIIYWAWVIAWSPFVGTFVARISRGRTIKQYVFGVLVVPPLLACLWIGVFGGAAIQMEMNSDAGLAQATSDNITSALFQMFDLMPFSNVLSVVALCLIFIFLVTSADSATYIVSQMTDNGSLNPPLMKRIIWGVLIAAICLTLLSAGGENGLKGLQSASVLAALPFTFILYGMIFVTLKELRADRKAMLTALYRRHSDTPVGADAFEAEELGEEDRYRRAPDIKNRRINPR
;
A
#
# COMPACT_ATOMS: atom_id res chain seq x y z
N TYR A 1 16.81 -9.62 -11.95
CA TYR A 1 15.97 -10.06 -10.82
C TYR A 1 15.93 -11.59 -10.69
N MET A 2 15.74 -12.39 -11.75
CA MET A 2 15.72 -13.86 -11.59
C MET A 2 16.99 -14.43 -10.94
N LEU A 3 18.16 -13.86 -11.26
CA LEU A 3 19.44 -14.20 -10.62
C LEU A 3 19.53 -13.80 -9.13
N SER A 4 18.78 -12.78 -8.67
CA SER A 4 18.72 -12.46 -7.23
C SER A 4 17.84 -13.43 -6.45
N GLY A 5 16.91 -14.12 -7.13
CA GLY A 5 16.02 -15.10 -6.53
C GLY A 5 16.58 -16.53 -6.44
N THR A 6 17.59 -16.87 -7.25
CA THR A 6 18.18 -18.21 -7.36
C THR A 6 19.38 -18.44 -6.44
N TRP A 7 20.15 -17.41 -6.10
CA TRP A 7 21.17 -17.48 -5.06
C TRP A 7 20.55 -17.18 -3.69
N GLY A 8 20.99 -17.85 -2.64
CA GLY A 8 20.52 -17.66 -1.26
C GLY A 8 20.86 -16.26 -0.74
N LEU A 9 20.06 -15.28 -1.16
CA LEU A 9 20.35 -13.85 -1.12
C LEU A 9 19.53 -13.12 -0.05
N ASP A 10 19.09 -13.77 1.03
CA ASP A 10 18.38 -13.08 2.13
C ASP A 10 19.19 -11.89 2.67
N LYS A 11 20.53 -11.99 2.68
CA LYS A 11 21.43 -10.87 3.00
C LYS A 11 21.57 -9.86 1.85
N GLY A 12 21.59 -10.31 0.60
CA GLY A 12 21.78 -9.45 -0.57
C GLY A 12 20.57 -8.58 -0.87
N VAL A 13 19.35 -9.14 -0.88
CA VAL A 13 18.11 -8.38 -1.07
C VAL A 13 17.95 -7.37 0.07
N ARG A 14 18.27 -7.76 1.30
CA ARG A 14 18.27 -6.85 2.45
C ARG A 14 19.26 -5.69 2.29
N ASN A 15 20.47 -5.95 1.82
CA ASN A 15 21.48 -4.91 1.62
C ASN A 15 21.14 -3.99 0.43
N VAL A 16 20.64 -4.55 -0.67
CA VAL A 16 20.16 -3.79 -1.83
C VAL A 16 18.97 -2.91 -1.44
N SER A 17 18.03 -3.44 -0.66
CA SER A 17 16.88 -2.66 -0.16
C SER A 17 17.31 -1.53 0.79
N LYS A 18 18.29 -1.77 1.67
CA LYS A 18 18.87 -0.71 2.53
C LYS A 18 19.56 0.37 1.72
N LEU A 19 20.40 -0.02 0.77
CA LEU A 19 21.08 0.93 -0.13
C LEU A 19 20.06 1.75 -0.90
N ASN A 20 19.00 1.11 -1.40
CA ASN A 20 17.91 1.80 -2.09
C ASN A 20 17.26 2.88 -1.23
N LEU A 21 16.91 2.55 0.02
CA LEU A 21 16.30 3.49 0.94
C LEU A 21 17.25 4.65 1.30
N ILE A 22 18.52 4.34 1.55
CA ILE A 22 19.55 5.36 1.83
C ILE A 22 19.73 6.29 0.63
N SER A 23 19.82 5.74 -0.57
CA SER A 23 19.94 6.52 -1.82
C SER A 23 18.71 7.39 -2.07
N CYS A 24 17.50 6.91 -1.76
CA CYS A 24 16.27 7.73 -1.83
C CYS A 24 16.35 8.94 -0.89
N PHE A 25 16.69 8.71 0.38
CA PHE A 25 16.83 9.81 1.34
C PHE A 25 17.98 10.75 0.96
N ALA A 26 19.12 10.23 0.52
CA ALA A 26 20.26 11.04 0.07
C ALA A 26 19.86 11.95 -1.10
N LEU A 27 19.09 11.43 -2.06
CA LEU A 27 18.58 12.20 -3.19
C LEU A 27 17.58 13.27 -2.74
N MET A 28 16.66 12.95 -1.82
CA MET A 28 15.74 13.92 -1.25
C MET A 28 16.48 15.04 -0.51
N PHE A 29 17.47 14.70 0.34
CA PHE A 29 18.27 15.70 1.04
C PHE A 29 19.06 16.56 0.06
N TYR A 30 19.65 15.96 -0.97
CA TYR A 30 20.35 16.71 -2.01
C TYR A 30 19.44 17.78 -2.65
N ILE A 31 18.22 17.41 -3.04
CA ILE A 31 17.27 18.35 -3.64
C ILE A 31 16.85 19.42 -2.64
N LEU A 32 16.66 19.05 -1.37
CA LEU A 32 16.30 20.00 -0.32
C LEU A 32 17.38 21.07 -0.09
N PHE A 33 18.67 20.71 -0.22
CA PHE A 33 19.79 21.65 -0.02
C PHE A 33 20.18 22.43 -1.28
N THR A 34 20.05 21.82 -2.46
CA THR A 34 20.43 22.48 -3.73
C THR A 34 19.29 23.25 -4.37
N GLY A 35 18.04 22.87 -4.10
CA GLY A 35 16.85 23.62 -4.46
C GLY A 35 16.47 24.68 -3.42
N PRO A 36 15.33 25.36 -3.61
CA PRO A 36 14.82 26.34 -2.66
C PRO A 36 14.22 25.63 -1.43
N GLY A 37 15.09 25.17 -0.52
CA GLY A 37 14.73 24.30 0.61
C GLY A 37 13.58 24.85 1.48
N ILE A 38 13.55 26.15 1.75
CA ILE A 38 12.47 26.79 2.52
C ILE A 38 11.14 26.67 1.76
N ALA A 39 11.11 27.02 0.48
CA ALA A 39 9.91 26.95 -0.35
C ALA A 39 9.40 25.50 -0.50
N ILE A 40 10.30 24.53 -0.54
CA ILE A 40 9.95 23.10 -0.54
C ILE A 40 9.26 22.72 0.78
N LEU A 41 9.79 23.13 1.94
CA LEU A 41 9.19 22.87 3.24
C LEU A 41 7.82 23.56 3.41
N GLU A 42 7.70 24.79 2.90
CA GLU A 42 6.42 25.50 2.83
C GLU A 42 5.41 24.74 1.96
N THR A 43 5.83 24.23 0.80
CA THR A 43 4.99 23.43 -0.10
C THR A 43 4.51 22.14 0.57
N ILE A 44 5.40 21.44 1.29
CA ILE A 44 5.04 20.23 2.05
C ILE A 44 4.00 20.57 3.13
N THR A 45 4.23 21.66 3.88
CA THR A 45 3.34 22.08 4.97
C THR A 45 1.96 22.47 4.43
N LEU A 46 1.93 23.26 3.36
CA LEU A 46 0.71 23.64 2.66
C LEU A 46 -0.02 22.40 2.11
N GLY A 47 0.69 21.50 1.44
CA GLY A 47 0.11 20.29 0.85
C GLY A 47 -0.54 19.37 1.88
N ILE A 48 0.03 19.27 3.09
CA ILE A 48 -0.59 18.52 4.20
C ILE A 48 -1.88 19.23 4.66
N GLY A 49 -1.86 20.55 4.82
CA GLY A 49 -3.04 21.34 5.19
C GLY A 49 -4.16 21.20 4.17
N ASP A 50 -3.83 21.36 2.88
CA ASP A 50 -4.76 21.25 1.77
C ASP A 50 -5.35 19.85 1.65
N TYR A 51 -4.54 18.80 1.85
CA TYR A 51 -5.02 17.42 1.86
C TYR A 51 -6.09 17.21 2.94
N LEU A 52 -5.85 17.69 4.16
CA LEU A 52 -6.80 17.57 5.27
C LEU A 52 -8.08 18.37 5.02
N GLN A 53 -7.95 19.59 4.48
CA GLN A 53 -9.09 20.46 4.19
C GLN A 53 -9.97 19.90 3.07
N ASN A 54 -9.36 19.34 2.02
CA ASN A 54 -10.07 18.89 0.82
C ASN A 54 -10.38 17.39 0.81
N PHE A 55 -10.07 16.66 1.89
CA PHE A 55 -10.19 15.20 1.94
C PHE A 55 -11.58 14.70 1.51
N ILE A 56 -12.65 15.24 2.10
CA ILE A 56 -14.03 14.80 1.79
C ILE A 56 -14.40 15.17 0.35
N GLY A 57 -14.10 16.40 -0.07
CA GLY A 57 -14.43 16.89 -1.42
C GLY A 57 -13.72 16.09 -2.51
N MET A 58 -12.43 15.81 -2.35
CA MET A 58 -11.66 14.99 -3.28
C MET A 58 -12.09 13.51 -3.27
N SER A 59 -12.49 12.97 -2.11
CA SER A 59 -12.96 11.58 -2.01
C SER A 59 -14.24 11.31 -2.79
N LEU A 60 -15.08 12.33 -2.96
CA LEU A 60 -16.37 12.23 -3.65
C LEU A 60 -16.37 12.93 -5.01
N ARG A 61 -15.20 13.36 -5.49
CA ARG A 61 -15.09 14.13 -6.72
C ARG A 61 -15.45 13.27 -7.93
N MET A 62 -16.55 13.63 -8.58
CA MET A 62 -16.98 13.12 -9.88
C MET A 62 -17.29 14.30 -10.80
N SER A 63 -17.06 14.14 -12.09
CA SER A 63 -17.35 15.16 -13.11
C SER A 63 -18.48 14.71 -14.05
N PRO A 64 -19.74 14.57 -13.57
CA PRO A 64 -20.85 14.13 -14.43
C PRO A 64 -21.39 15.25 -15.34
N TYR A 65 -21.08 16.51 -15.03
CA TYR A 65 -21.59 17.70 -15.72
C TYR A 65 -20.50 18.46 -16.49
N ASP A 66 -19.30 17.90 -16.58
CA ASP A 66 -18.14 18.48 -17.25
C ASP A 66 -17.48 17.36 -18.06
N ASP A 67 -17.01 17.66 -19.27
CA ASP A 67 -16.30 16.70 -20.14
C ASP A 67 -14.89 16.37 -19.61
N SER A 68 -14.54 16.90 -18.43
CA SER A 68 -13.30 16.63 -17.73
C SER A 68 -13.10 15.15 -17.41
N GLN A 69 -12.17 14.54 -18.14
CA GLN A 69 -11.69 13.18 -17.88
C GLN A 69 -10.69 13.09 -16.71
N TRP A 70 -10.52 14.16 -15.92
CA TRP A 70 -9.50 14.22 -14.87
C TRP A 70 -9.63 13.09 -13.84
N ALA A 71 -10.85 12.83 -13.35
CA ALA A 71 -11.08 11.76 -12.39
C ALA A 71 -10.76 10.37 -12.97
N SER A 72 -11.05 10.17 -14.26
CA SER A 72 -10.72 8.93 -14.97
C SER A 72 -9.21 8.76 -15.17
N ASN A 73 -8.51 9.82 -15.57
CA ASN A 73 -7.09 9.77 -15.92
C ASN A 73 -6.16 9.71 -14.70
N TRP A 74 -6.66 10.02 -13.50
CA TRP A 74 -5.85 10.02 -12.27
C TRP A 74 -6.48 9.20 -11.17
N THR A 75 -7.58 9.69 -10.57
CA THR A 75 -8.18 9.10 -9.37
C THR A 75 -8.57 7.64 -9.58
N ILE A 76 -9.32 7.35 -10.65
CA ILE A 76 -9.81 5.99 -10.94
C ILE A 76 -8.64 5.05 -11.27
N ILE A 77 -7.64 5.52 -12.03
CA ILE A 77 -6.45 4.72 -12.35
C ILE A 77 -5.65 4.38 -11.09
N TYR A 78 -5.44 5.33 -10.18
CA TYR A 78 -4.74 5.06 -8.92
C TYR A 78 -5.53 4.12 -8.00
N TRP A 79 -6.86 4.26 -7.92
CA TRP A 79 -7.70 3.30 -7.20
C TRP A 79 -7.57 1.88 -7.78
N ALA A 80 -7.68 1.75 -9.10
CA ALA A 80 -7.53 0.48 -9.78
C ALA A 80 -6.15 -0.15 -9.52
N TRP A 81 -5.09 0.65 -9.63
CA TRP A 81 -3.74 0.19 -9.33
C TRP A 81 -3.63 -0.33 -7.89
N VAL A 82 -4.03 0.45 -6.89
CA VAL A 82 -3.92 0.04 -5.48
C VAL A 82 -4.73 -1.22 -5.20
N ILE A 83 -5.94 -1.35 -5.77
CA ILE A 83 -6.77 -2.56 -5.64
C ILE A 83 -6.07 -3.77 -6.26
N ALA A 84 -5.54 -3.65 -7.48
CA ALA A 84 -4.81 -4.73 -8.15
C ALA A 84 -3.54 -5.15 -7.39
N TRP A 85 -2.90 -4.22 -6.65
CA TRP A 85 -1.70 -4.48 -5.84
C TRP A 85 -1.98 -4.95 -4.41
N SER A 86 -3.21 -4.76 -3.92
CA SER A 86 -3.58 -5.10 -2.55
C SER A 86 -3.28 -6.56 -2.11
N PRO A 87 -3.43 -7.63 -2.93
CA PRO A 87 -3.09 -8.98 -2.48
C PRO A 87 -1.57 -9.16 -2.26
N PHE A 88 -0.76 -8.51 -3.09
CA PHE A 88 0.69 -8.49 -2.97
C PHE A 88 1.14 -7.74 -1.71
N VAL A 89 0.69 -6.49 -1.57
CA VAL A 89 1.05 -5.62 -0.44
C VAL A 89 0.51 -6.19 0.88
N GLY A 90 -0.75 -6.64 0.90
CA GLY A 90 -1.39 -7.18 2.10
C GLY A 90 -0.62 -8.38 2.70
N THR A 91 -0.20 -9.32 1.85
CA THR A 91 0.58 -10.49 2.30
C THR A 91 1.96 -10.09 2.83
N PHE A 92 2.63 -9.14 2.17
CA PHE A 92 3.92 -8.63 2.62
C PHE A 92 3.82 -7.94 3.98
N VAL A 93 2.88 -7.00 4.11
CA VAL A 93 2.67 -6.23 5.35
C VAL A 93 2.25 -7.16 6.49
N ALA A 94 1.40 -8.16 6.23
CA ALA A 94 1.01 -9.15 7.24
C ALA A 94 2.21 -9.92 7.81
N ARG A 95 3.16 -10.33 6.96
CA ARG A 95 4.36 -11.08 7.37
C ARG A 95 5.27 -10.27 8.28
N ILE A 96 5.54 -9.01 7.93
CA ILE A 96 6.41 -8.14 8.75
C ILE A 96 5.72 -7.62 10.01
N SER A 97 4.41 -7.82 10.14
CA SER A 97 3.59 -7.34 11.27
C SER A 97 3.33 -8.41 12.35
N ARG A 98 4.00 -9.57 12.28
CA ARG A 98 3.85 -10.64 13.27
C ARG A 98 4.16 -10.14 14.69
N GLY A 99 3.23 -10.36 15.62
CA GLY A 99 3.37 -9.97 17.03
C GLY A 99 2.96 -8.52 17.34
N ARG A 100 2.43 -7.76 16.37
CA ARG A 100 1.84 -6.43 16.59
C ARG A 100 0.37 -6.54 16.97
N THR A 101 -0.12 -5.59 17.78
CA THR A 101 -1.56 -5.44 17.99
C THR A 101 -2.23 -4.90 16.73
N ILE A 102 -3.52 -5.19 16.53
CA ILE A 102 -4.29 -4.67 15.39
C ILE A 102 -4.22 -3.14 15.31
N LYS A 103 -4.28 -2.44 16.46
CA LYS A 103 -4.17 -0.98 16.51
C LYS A 103 -2.82 -0.48 16.00
N GLN A 104 -1.72 -1.09 16.45
CA GLN A 104 -0.37 -0.74 15.99
C GLN A 104 -0.19 -1.04 14.50
N TYR A 105 -0.73 -2.16 14.03
CA TYR A 105 -0.73 -2.53 12.62
C TYR A 105 -1.45 -1.47 11.77
N VAL A 106 -2.71 -1.16 12.09
CA VAL A 106 -3.52 -0.20 11.34
C VAL A 106 -2.87 1.18 11.33
N PHE A 107 -2.45 1.69 12.49
CA PHE A 107 -1.80 3.00 12.58
C PHE A 107 -0.48 3.04 11.80
N GLY A 108 0.36 2.01 11.93
CA GLY A 108 1.64 1.94 11.24
C GLY A 108 1.47 1.95 9.73
N VAL A 109 0.50 1.21 9.20
CA VAL A 109 0.23 1.11 7.75
C VAL A 109 -0.44 2.36 7.20
N LEU A 110 -1.33 3.01 7.96
CA LEU A 110 -2.05 4.19 7.51
C LEU A 110 -1.24 5.49 7.62
N VAL A 111 -0.23 5.55 8.49
CA VAL A 111 0.50 6.80 8.76
C VAL A 111 1.89 6.80 8.13
N VAL A 112 2.68 5.74 8.32
CA VAL A 112 4.11 5.77 7.95
C VAL A 112 4.31 5.84 6.43
N PRO A 113 3.71 4.95 5.61
CA PRO A 113 3.89 4.99 4.16
C PRO A 113 3.35 6.27 3.50
N PRO A 114 2.13 6.76 3.82
CA PRO A 114 1.64 8.00 3.24
C PRO A 114 2.51 9.21 3.58
N LEU A 115 3.01 9.33 4.81
CA LEU A 115 3.91 10.43 5.16
C LEU A 115 5.21 10.40 4.36
N LEU A 116 5.80 9.22 4.14
CA LEU A 116 6.99 9.09 3.29
C LEU A 116 6.68 9.48 1.84
N ALA A 117 5.51 9.11 1.32
CA ALA A 117 5.06 9.51 -0.01
C ALA A 117 4.83 11.03 -0.11
N CYS A 118 4.20 11.65 0.89
CA CYS A 118 4.03 13.10 0.98
C CYS A 118 5.38 13.83 1.00
N LEU A 119 6.36 13.32 1.74
CA LEU A 119 7.71 13.89 1.75
C LEU A 119 8.38 13.75 0.38
N TRP A 120 8.29 12.58 -0.26
CA TRP A 120 8.87 12.37 -1.59
C TRP A 120 8.24 13.31 -2.63
N ILE A 121 6.92 13.29 -2.75
CA ILE A 121 6.18 14.13 -3.70
C ILE A 121 6.38 15.61 -3.39
N GLY A 122 6.38 16.00 -2.12
CA GLY A 122 6.59 17.38 -1.72
C GLY A 122 7.99 17.89 -2.00
N VAL A 123 9.04 17.05 -1.81
CA VAL A 123 10.42 17.45 -2.14
C VAL A 123 10.61 17.60 -3.65
N PHE A 124 10.26 16.57 -4.43
CA PHE A 124 10.48 16.60 -5.88
C PHE A 124 9.49 17.53 -6.59
N GLY A 125 8.20 17.39 -6.30
CA GLY A 125 7.14 18.19 -6.90
C GLY A 125 7.22 19.65 -6.45
N GLY A 126 7.52 19.92 -5.17
CA GLY A 126 7.74 21.28 -4.70
C GLY A 126 8.94 21.94 -5.36
N ALA A 127 10.05 21.22 -5.53
CA ALA A 127 11.21 21.74 -6.26
C ALA A 127 10.88 22.02 -7.74
N ALA A 128 10.22 21.09 -8.43
CA ALA A 128 9.81 21.29 -9.83
C ALA A 128 8.84 22.47 -10.01
N ILE A 129 7.83 22.60 -9.15
CA ILE A 129 6.88 23.74 -9.20
C ILE A 129 7.62 25.06 -8.97
N GLN A 130 8.53 25.12 -8.01
CA GLN A 130 9.29 26.34 -7.74
C GLN A 130 10.25 26.69 -8.88
N MET A 131 10.86 25.70 -9.53
CA MET A 131 11.69 25.94 -10.71
C MET A 131 10.88 26.49 -11.88
N GLU A 132 9.67 25.95 -12.10
CA GLU A 132 8.77 26.44 -13.14
C GLU A 132 8.28 27.86 -12.84
N MET A 133 7.83 28.12 -11.61
CA MET A 133 7.28 29.43 -11.23
C MET A 133 8.33 30.55 -11.24
N ASN A 134 9.58 30.26 -10.89
CA ASN A 134 10.62 31.29 -10.77
C ASN A 134 11.36 31.56 -12.08
N SER A 135 11.50 30.55 -12.94
CA SER A 135 12.40 30.62 -14.10
C SER A 135 11.76 30.23 -15.43
N ASP A 136 10.46 29.90 -15.46
CA ASP A 136 9.76 29.34 -16.63
C ASP A 136 10.58 28.25 -17.31
N ALA A 137 11.01 27.27 -16.50
CA ALA A 137 12.04 26.31 -16.87
C ALA A 137 11.59 25.28 -17.91
N GLY A 138 10.35 25.38 -18.40
CA GLY A 138 9.75 24.50 -19.41
C GLY A 138 9.42 23.11 -18.88
N LEU A 139 9.39 22.91 -17.56
CA LEU A 139 9.09 21.62 -16.93
C LEU A 139 7.64 21.21 -17.16
N ALA A 140 6.71 22.16 -17.25
CA ALA A 140 5.31 21.86 -17.56
C ALA A 140 5.17 21.31 -18.98
N GLN A 141 5.82 21.97 -19.95
CA GLN A 141 5.82 21.51 -21.34
C GLN A 141 6.52 20.16 -21.48
N ALA A 142 7.69 20.00 -20.86
CA ALA A 142 8.43 18.75 -20.80
C ALA A 142 7.60 17.57 -20.27
N THR A 143 6.83 17.81 -19.20
CA THR A 143 5.95 16.80 -18.59
C THR A 143 4.78 16.47 -19.50
N SER A 144 4.22 17.45 -20.20
CA SER A 144 3.14 17.27 -21.17
C SER A 144 3.61 16.47 -22.39
N ASP A 145 4.81 16.74 -22.89
CA ASP A 145 5.38 16.06 -24.06
C ASP A 145 5.78 14.62 -23.71
N ASN A 146 6.48 14.43 -22.60
CA ASN A 146 6.89 13.11 -22.15
C ASN A 146 7.08 13.05 -20.62
N ILE A 147 6.07 12.53 -19.94
CA ILE A 147 6.09 12.32 -18.48
C ILE A 147 7.28 11.45 -18.00
N THR A 148 7.82 10.58 -18.84
CA THR A 148 8.94 9.70 -18.45
C THR A 148 10.29 10.42 -18.41
N SER A 149 10.43 11.55 -19.11
CA SER A 149 11.67 12.34 -19.13
C SER A 149 11.66 13.50 -18.13
N ALA A 150 10.49 13.88 -17.61
CA ALA A 150 10.31 15.04 -16.73
C ALA A 150 11.29 15.08 -15.54
N LEU A 151 11.53 13.94 -14.88
CA LEU A 151 12.48 13.85 -13.77
C LEU A 151 13.92 14.20 -14.19
N PHE A 152 14.34 13.75 -15.36
CA PHE A 152 15.69 13.97 -15.87
C PHE A 152 15.86 15.41 -16.36
N GLN A 153 14.84 15.99 -16.96
CA GLN A 153 14.83 17.40 -17.33
C GLN A 153 14.91 18.31 -16.10
N MET A 154 14.25 17.94 -15.00
CA MET A 154 14.43 18.62 -13.71
C MET A 154 15.87 18.53 -13.20
N PHE A 155 16.55 17.40 -13.36
CA PHE A 155 17.96 17.28 -12.96
C PHE A 155 18.91 18.12 -13.82
N ASP A 156 18.59 18.36 -15.10
CA ASP A 156 19.39 19.23 -15.98
C ASP A 156 19.43 20.69 -15.49
N LEU A 157 18.44 21.10 -14.70
CA LEU A 157 18.39 22.41 -14.04
C LEU A 157 19.17 22.45 -12.72
N MET A 158 19.71 21.31 -12.26
CA MET A 158 20.43 21.19 -10.99
C MET A 158 21.93 20.99 -11.22
N PRO A 159 22.77 21.37 -10.24
CA PRO A 159 24.17 20.98 -10.22
C PRO A 159 24.29 19.45 -10.30
N PHE A 160 25.37 18.96 -10.91
CA PHE A 160 25.66 17.53 -11.03
C PHE A 160 24.58 16.69 -11.76
N SER A 161 23.82 17.26 -12.71
CA SER A 161 22.76 16.56 -13.48
C SER A 161 23.12 15.13 -13.87
N ASN A 162 24.25 14.91 -14.55
CA ASN A 162 24.68 13.58 -15.00
C ASN A 162 24.75 12.56 -13.85
N VAL A 163 25.25 12.97 -12.69
CA VAL A 163 25.34 12.10 -11.51
C VAL A 163 23.95 11.77 -10.97
N LEU A 164 23.06 12.77 -10.88
CA LEU A 164 21.69 12.59 -10.42
C LEU A 164 20.91 11.63 -11.34
N SER A 165 21.05 11.82 -12.64
CA SER A 165 20.43 10.98 -13.67
C SER A 165 20.90 9.53 -13.57
N VAL A 166 22.21 9.29 -13.41
CA VAL A 166 22.75 7.94 -13.20
C VAL A 166 22.24 7.33 -11.89
N VAL A 167 22.24 8.08 -10.80
CA VAL A 167 21.73 7.60 -9.50
C VAL A 167 20.24 7.26 -9.57
N ALA A 168 19.44 8.10 -10.22
CA ALA A 168 18.01 7.87 -10.39
C ALA A 168 17.74 6.65 -11.28
N LEU A 169 18.48 6.46 -12.38
CA LEU A 169 18.39 5.25 -13.20
C LEU A 169 18.74 3.99 -12.40
N CYS A 170 19.80 4.04 -11.58
CA CYS A 170 20.14 2.93 -10.68
C CYS A 170 19.02 2.67 -9.66
N LEU A 171 18.44 3.70 -9.06
CA LEU A 171 17.31 3.59 -8.14
C LEU A 171 16.09 2.95 -8.81
N ILE A 172 15.69 3.44 -9.99
CA ILE A 172 14.57 2.89 -10.76
C ILE A 172 14.82 1.41 -11.07
N PHE A 173 16.03 1.05 -11.49
CA PHE A 173 16.40 -0.34 -11.75
C PHE A 173 16.32 -1.21 -10.48
N ILE A 174 16.83 -0.73 -9.35
CA ILE A 174 16.77 -1.45 -8.07
C ILE A 174 15.32 -1.61 -7.61
N PHE A 175 14.49 -0.57 -7.68
CA PHE A 175 13.05 -0.66 -7.38
C PHE A 175 12.34 -1.66 -8.28
N LEU A 176 12.63 -1.66 -9.58
CA LEU A 176 12.04 -2.62 -10.52
C LEU A 176 12.44 -4.05 -10.17
N VAL A 177 13.73 -4.30 -9.90
CA VAL A 177 14.24 -5.63 -9.56
C VAL A 177 13.67 -6.14 -8.24
N THR A 178 13.65 -5.30 -7.20
CA THR A 178 13.16 -5.68 -5.86
C THR A 178 11.63 -5.89 -5.86
N SER A 179 10.89 -5.07 -6.60
CA SER A 179 9.45 -5.22 -6.76
C SER A 179 9.11 -6.48 -7.54
N ALA A 180 9.82 -6.77 -8.63
CA ALA A 180 9.63 -7.97 -9.43
C ALA A 180 9.94 -9.26 -8.64
N ASP A 181 11.05 -9.29 -7.88
CA ASP A 181 11.37 -10.45 -7.04
C ASP A 181 10.29 -10.69 -5.97
N SER A 182 9.82 -9.63 -5.31
CA SER A 182 8.75 -9.74 -4.32
C SER A 182 7.43 -10.21 -4.95
N ALA A 183 7.04 -9.65 -6.10
CA ALA A 183 5.81 -10.01 -6.80
C ALA A 183 5.83 -11.49 -7.24
N THR A 184 6.92 -11.94 -7.87
CA THR A 184 7.08 -13.34 -8.29
C THR A 184 7.01 -14.31 -7.12
N TYR A 185 7.61 -13.94 -5.99
CA TYR A 185 7.55 -14.74 -4.77
C TYR A 185 6.11 -14.88 -4.24
N ILE A 186 5.34 -13.79 -4.16
CA ILE A 186 3.95 -13.86 -3.65
C ILE A 186 3.04 -14.65 -4.59
N VAL A 187 3.13 -14.45 -5.90
CA VAL A 187 2.31 -15.23 -6.85
C VAL A 187 2.70 -16.71 -6.79
N SER A 188 3.99 -17.02 -6.62
CA SER A 188 4.45 -18.40 -6.43
C SER A 188 3.90 -19.02 -5.15
N GLN A 189 3.85 -18.26 -4.05
CA GLN A 189 3.21 -18.69 -2.81
C GLN A 189 1.71 -18.98 -3.02
N MET A 190 0.99 -18.09 -3.72
CA MET A 190 -0.44 -18.25 -3.98
C MET A 190 -0.74 -19.48 -4.84
N THR A 191 0.18 -19.86 -5.74
CA THR A 191 0.11 -21.08 -6.55
C THR A 191 0.77 -22.31 -5.91
N ASP A 192 1.13 -22.21 -4.63
CA ASP A 192 1.75 -23.29 -3.85
C ASP A 192 1.05 -23.48 -2.50
N ASN A 193 -0.29 -23.46 -2.49
CA ASN A 193 -1.12 -23.65 -1.30
C ASN A 193 -0.74 -22.71 -0.13
N GLY A 194 -0.22 -21.52 -0.42
CA GLY A 194 0.20 -20.57 0.61
C GLY A 194 1.57 -20.88 1.24
N SER A 195 2.38 -21.76 0.63
CA SER A 195 3.72 -22.11 1.11
C SER A 195 4.58 -20.89 1.44
N LEU A 196 5.19 -20.89 2.63
CA LEU A 196 6.12 -19.85 3.06
C LEU A 196 7.46 -19.90 2.30
N ASN A 197 7.75 -21.00 1.61
CA ASN A 197 8.97 -21.16 0.81
C ASN A 197 8.58 -21.81 -0.53
N PRO A 198 7.98 -21.06 -1.46
CA PRO A 198 7.58 -21.61 -2.74
C PRO A 198 8.79 -22.12 -3.52
N PRO A 199 8.67 -23.25 -4.23
CA PRO A 199 9.77 -23.86 -4.95
C PRO A 199 10.33 -22.93 -6.03
N LEU A 200 11.65 -22.97 -6.22
CA LEU A 200 12.38 -22.09 -7.14
C LEU A 200 11.81 -22.13 -8.57
N MET A 201 11.39 -23.31 -9.03
CA MET A 201 10.80 -23.48 -10.36
C MET A 201 9.53 -22.64 -10.54
N LYS A 202 8.64 -22.58 -9.55
CA LYS A 202 7.43 -21.73 -9.61
C LYS A 202 7.80 -20.25 -9.67
N ARG A 203 8.82 -19.84 -8.91
CA ARG A 203 9.33 -18.46 -8.92
C ARG A 203 9.88 -18.05 -10.28
N ILE A 204 10.66 -18.92 -10.93
CA ILE A 204 11.20 -18.66 -12.27
C ILE A 204 10.07 -18.59 -13.31
N ILE A 205 9.13 -19.55 -13.29
CA ILE A 205 7.99 -19.57 -14.22
C ILE A 205 7.18 -18.28 -14.11
N TRP A 206 6.79 -17.89 -12.90
CA TRP A 206 6.04 -16.65 -12.67
C TRP A 206 6.86 -15.40 -13.02
N GLY A 207 8.16 -15.40 -12.80
CA GLY A 207 9.06 -14.34 -13.28
C GLY A 207 8.98 -14.18 -14.79
N VAL A 208 9.19 -15.27 -15.55
CA VAL A 208 9.15 -15.23 -17.02
C VAL A 208 7.79 -14.73 -17.49
N LEU A 209 6.70 -15.23 -16.90
CA LEU A 209 5.33 -14.81 -17.25
C LEU A 209 5.08 -13.33 -16.95
N ILE A 210 5.49 -12.80 -15.79
CA ILE A 210 5.33 -11.38 -15.45
C ILE A 210 6.14 -10.50 -16.41
N ALA A 211 7.38 -10.90 -16.75
CA ALA A 211 8.20 -10.18 -17.72
C ALA A 211 7.58 -10.21 -19.13
N ALA A 212 7.05 -11.35 -19.55
CA ALA A 212 6.35 -11.48 -20.82
C ALA A 212 5.09 -10.59 -20.87
N ILE A 213 4.25 -10.62 -19.83
CA ILE A 213 3.07 -9.75 -19.72
C ILE A 213 3.48 -8.27 -19.78
N CYS A 214 4.52 -7.88 -19.05
CA CYS A 214 5.03 -6.51 -19.06
C CYS A 214 5.45 -6.08 -20.48
N LEU A 215 6.25 -6.90 -21.18
CA LEU A 215 6.66 -6.64 -22.55
C LEU A 215 5.48 -6.54 -23.51
N THR A 216 4.50 -7.44 -23.39
CA THR A 216 3.29 -7.42 -24.23
C THR A 216 2.43 -6.18 -23.96
N LEU A 217 2.27 -5.75 -22.71
CA LEU A 217 1.49 -4.56 -22.38
C LEU A 217 2.18 -3.27 -22.84
N LEU A 218 3.51 -3.22 -22.72
CA LEU A 218 4.30 -2.11 -23.24
C LEU A 218 4.23 -2.02 -24.77
N SER A 219 4.30 -3.15 -25.48
CA SER A 219 4.19 -3.16 -26.94
C SER A 219 2.77 -2.90 -27.44
N ALA A 220 1.75 -3.43 -26.75
CA ALA A 220 0.34 -3.20 -27.07
C ALA A 220 -0.10 -1.75 -26.85
N GLY A 221 0.56 -1.01 -25.96
CA GLY A 221 0.30 0.42 -25.73
C GLY A 221 0.81 1.34 -26.85
N GLY A 222 1.53 0.83 -27.84
CA GLY A 222 2.06 1.61 -28.96
C GLY A 222 3.04 2.69 -28.50
N GLU A 223 2.93 3.90 -29.06
CA GLU A 223 3.74 5.06 -28.65
C GLU A 223 3.51 5.47 -27.18
N ASN A 224 2.37 5.09 -26.60
CA ASN A 224 2.00 5.36 -25.22
C ASN A 224 1.91 4.05 -24.42
N GLY A 225 3.03 3.34 -24.27
CA GLY A 225 3.12 2.09 -23.50
C GLY A 225 2.46 2.14 -22.10
N LEU A 226 2.42 3.34 -21.50
CA LEU A 226 1.71 3.61 -20.25
C LEU A 226 0.20 3.30 -20.31
N LYS A 227 -0.48 3.61 -21.42
CA LYS A 227 -1.93 3.36 -21.58
C LYS A 227 -2.26 1.87 -21.55
N GLY A 228 -1.40 1.03 -22.12
CA GLY A 228 -1.56 -0.43 -22.08
C GLY A 228 -1.52 -0.96 -20.64
N LEU A 229 -0.52 -0.52 -19.86
CA LEU A 229 -0.36 -0.88 -18.45
C LEU A 229 -1.52 -0.37 -17.57
N GLN A 230 -1.97 0.87 -17.79
CA GLN A 230 -3.09 1.45 -17.07
C GLN A 230 -4.41 0.68 -17.34
N SER A 231 -4.70 0.37 -18.60
CA SER A 231 -5.92 -0.35 -18.98
C SER A 231 -5.97 -1.76 -18.38
N ALA A 232 -4.85 -2.48 -18.41
CA ALA A 232 -4.74 -3.80 -17.78
C ALA A 232 -4.99 -3.74 -16.26
N SER A 233 -4.48 -2.69 -15.60
CA SER A 233 -4.68 -2.49 -14.16
C SER A 233 -6.16 -2.27 -13.82
N VAL A 234 -6.88 -1.45 -14.60
CA VAL A 234 -8.32 -1.23 -14.43
C VAL A 234 -9.11 -2.52 -14.62
N LEU A 235 -8.80 -3.29 -15.67
CA LEU A 235 -9.46 -4.57 -15.95
C LEU A 235 -9.26 -5.58 -14.81
N ALA A 236 -8.05 -5.66 -14.25
CA ALA A 236 -7.73 -6.57 -13.15
C ALA A 236 -8.34 -6.11 -11.81
N ALA A 237 -8.46 -4.81 -11.58
CA ALA A 237 -8.97 -4.25 -10.33
C ALA A 237 -10.47 -4.51 -10.13
N LEU A 238 -11.25 -4.49 -11.20
CA LEU A 238 -12.71 -4.64 -11.12
C LEU A 238 -13.15 -5.95 -10.44
N PRO A 239 -12.74 -7.16 -10.88
CA PRO A 239 -13.10 -8.39 -10.19
C PRO A 239 -12.53 -8.44 -8.77
N PHE A 240 -11.31 -7.91 -8.57
CA PHE A 240 -10.65 -7.92 -7.26
C PHE A 240 -11.35 -7.01 -6.23
N THR A 241 -12.04 -5.98 -6.68
CA THR A 241 -12.86 -5.10 -5.82
C THR A 241 -13.93 -5.91 -5.08
N PHE A 242 -14.61 -6.84 -5.76
CA PHE A 242 -15.60 -7.71 -5.12
C PHE A 242 -14.96 -8.66 -4.10
N ILE A 243 -13.75 -9.15 -4.40
CA ILE A 243 -12.97 -9.97 -3.46
C ILE A 243 -12.65 -9.16 -2.21
N LEU A 244 -12.21 -7.91 -2.33
CA LEU A 244 -11.93 -7.04 -1.19
C LEU A 244 -13.15 -6.80 -0.30
N TYR A 245 -14.32 -6.55 -0.88
CA TYR A 245 -15.56 -6.46 -0.10
C TYR A 245 -15.88 -7.75 0.65
N GLY A 246 -15.69 -8.90 0.01
CA GLY A 246 -15.78 -10.21 0.66
C GLY A 246 -14.79 -10.36 1.82
N MET A 247 -13.53 -9.94 1.61
CA MET A 247 -12.49 -9.97 2.65
C MET A 247 -12.83 -9.06 3.84
N ILE A 248 -13.44 -7.89 3.62
CA ILE A 248 -13.92 -7.02 4.70
C ILE A 248 -14.96 -7.76 5.54
N PHE A 249 -15.96 -8.38 4.89
CA PHE A 249 -17.00 -9.14 5.59
C PHE A 249 -16.42 -10.31 6.39
N VAL A 250 -15.54 -11.12 5.79
CA VAL A 250 -14.89 -12.26 6.46
C VAL A 250 -14.05 -11.77 7.64
N THR A 251 -13.27 -10.70 7.47
CA THR A 251 -12.42 -10.15 8.53
C THR A 251 -13.26 -9.68 9.72
N LEU A 252 -14.38 -8.98 9.48
CA LEU A 252 -15.28 -8.55 10.54
C LEU A 252 -15.90 -9.74 11.27
N LYS A 253 -16.28 -10.80 10.53
CA LYS A 253 -16.82 -12.04 11.11
C LYS A 253 -15.78 -12.76 11.98
N GLU A 254 -14.56 -12.94 11.48
CA GLU A 254 -13.47 -13.60 12.21
C GLU A 254 -13.07 -12.82 13.47
N LEU A 255 -12.98 -11.48 13.41
CA LEU A 255 -12.67 -10.65 14.57
C LEU A 255 -13.75 -10.73 15.65
N ARG A 256 -15.03 -10.80 15.27
CA ARG A 256 -16.14 -11.01 16.22
C ARG A 256 -16.07 -12.39 16.86
N ALA A 257 -15.77 -13.43 16.07
CA ALA A 257 -15.62 -14.79 16.58
C ALA A 257 -14.44 -14.93 17.55
N ASP A 258 -13.29 -14.32 17.22
CA ASP A 258 -12.10 -14.30 18.07
C ASP A 258 -12.36 -13.55 19.39
N ARG A 259 -13.03 -12.39 19.34
CA ARG A 259 -13.47 -11.67 20.55
C ARG A 259 -14.35 -12.54 21.44
N LYS A 260 -15.36 -13.20 20.85
CA LYS A 260 -16.26 -14.10 21.58
C LYS A 260 -15.51 -15.27 22.22
N ALA A 261 -14.57 -15.88 21.50
CA ALA A 261 -13.73 -16.97 22.02
C ALA A 261 -12.83 -16.50 23.18
N MET A 262 -12.20 -15.32 23.05
CA MET A 262 -11.40 -14.70 24.09
C MET A 262 -12.21 -14.43 25.36
N LEU A 263 -13.38 -13.82 25.24
CA LEU A 263 -14.27 -13.54 26.37
C LEU A 263 -14.73 -14.83 27.07
N THR A 264 -15.08 -15.86 26.28
CA THR A 264 -15.47 -17.18 26.82
C THR A 264 -14.32 -17.84 27.60
N ALA A 265 -13.08 -17.74 27.08
CA ALA A 265 -11.91 -18.30 27.75
C ALA A 265 -11.59 -17.58 29.08
N LEU A 266 -11.73 -16.25 29.11
CA LEU A 266 -11.54 -15.46 30.33
C LEU A 266 -12.60 -15.78 31.38
N TYR A 267 -13.87 -15.88 30.97
CA TYR A 267 -14.96 -16.28 31.85
C TYR A 267 -14.72 -17.67 32.46
N ARG A 268 -14.32 -18.66 31.67
CA ARG A 268 -14.01 -20.01 32.19
C ARG A 268 -12.85 -20.02 33.19
N ARG A 269 -11.87 -19.14 33.02
CA ARG A 269 -10.67 -19.10 33.87
C ARG A 269 -10.89 -18.37 35.19
N HIS A 270 -11.68 -17.30 35.17
CA HIS A 270 -11.80 -16.39 36.31
C HIS A 270 -13.22 -16.33 36.90
N SER A 271 -14.20 -17.03 36.31
CA SER A 271 -15.62 -16.96 36.65
C SER A 271 -16.25 -15.55 36.59
N ASP A 272 -15.47 -14.57 36.12
CA ASP A 272 -15.87 -13.18 35.91
C ASP A 272 -15.70 -12.82 34.44
N THR A 273 -16.65 -12.04 33.91
CA THR A 273 -16.53 -11.41 32.59
C THR A 273 -15.75 -10.10 32.72
N PRO A 274 -14.69 -9.88 31.93
CA PRO A 274 -13.96 -8.62 31.96
C PRO A 274 -14.87 -7.42 31.67
N VAL A 275 -14.66 -6.31 32.38
CA VAL A 275 -15.40 -5.05 32.18
C VAL A 275 -15.16 -4.55 30.75
N GLY A 276 -16.21 -4.59 29.91
CA GLY A 276 -16.12 -4.30 28.47
C GLY A 276 -16.73 -5.37 27.54
N ALA A 277 -17.27 -6.47 28.07
CA ALA A 277 -18.28 -7.25 27.36
C ALA A 277 -19.48 -6.33 27.08
N ASP A 278 -19.88 -6.21 25.82
CA ASP A 278 -21.04 -5.39 25.45
C ASP A 278 -22.26 -5.91 26.22
N ALA A 279 -23.15 -5.03 26.72
CA ALA A 279 -24.32 -5.46 27.49
C ALA A 279 -25.20 -6.46 26.68
N PHE A 280 -25.09 -6.38 25.35
CA PHE A 280 -25.72 -7.29 24.39
C PHE A 280 -25.02 -8.66 24.24
N GLU A 281 -23.70 -8.76 24.45
CA GLU A 281 -22.98 -10.06 24.42
C GLU A 281 -23.24 -10.90 25.68
N ALA A 282 -23.57 -10.24 26.80
CA ALA A 282 -24.04 -10.90 28.01
C ALA A 282 -25.45 -11.48 27.87
N GLU A 283 -26.28 -10.98 26.94
CA GLU A 283 -27.61 -11.51 26.63
C GLU A 283 -27.59 -12.77 25.75
N GLU A 284 -26.56 -12.97 24.92
CA GLU A 284 -26.39 -14.19 24.11
C GLU A 284 -25.85 -15.39 24.92
N LEU A 285 -25.33 -15.17 26.13
CA LEU A 285 -25.06 -16.24 27.08
C LEU A 285 -26.42 -16.76 27.56
N GLY A 286 -26.87 -17.86 26.95
CA GLY A 286 -28.23 -18.39 26.98
C GLY A 286 -28.99 -18.24 28.30
N GLU A 287 -30.30 -18.01 28.18
CA GLU A 287 -31.23 -17.82 29.30
C GLU A 287 -31.01 -18.79 30.47
N GLU A 288 -30.61 -20.04 30.19
CA GLU A 288 -30.30 -21.06 31.20
C GLU A 288 -29.21 -20.65 32.20
N ASP A 289 -28.16 -19.94 31.77
CA ASP A 289 -27.09 -19.45 32.65
C ASP A 289 -27.51 -18.21 33.46
N ARG A 290 -28.50 -17.47 32.97
CA ARG A 290 -29.12 -16.34 33.69
C ARG A 290 -30.00 -16.84 34.84
N TYR A 291 -30.74 -17.94 34.64
CA TYR A 291 -31.51 -18.59 35.72
C TYR A 291 -30.63 -19.23 36.79
N ARG A 292 -29.42 -19.69 36.45
CA ARG A 292 -28.45 -20.20 37.43
C ARG A 292 -27.85 -19.12 38.32
N ARG A 293 -27.79 -17.86 37.86
CA ARG A 293 -27.15 -16.75 38.58
C ARG A 293 -28.11 -15.75 39.25
N ALA A 294 -29.42 -15.95 39.16
CA ALA A 294 -30.36 -15.16 39.95
C ALA A 294 -30.32 -15.65 41.42
N PRO A 295 -29.86 -14.84 42.38
CA PRO A 295 -29.62 -15.29 43.76
C PRO A 295 -30.88 -15.83 44.47
N ASP A 296 -32.07 -15.51 43.96
CA ASP A 296 -33.35 -15.81 44.62
C ASP A 296 -34.32 -16.72 43.84
N ILE A 297 -33.91 -17.27 42.68
CA ILE A 297 -34.82 -18.08 41.84
C ILE A 297 -34.39 -19.55 41.80
N LYS A 298 -35.02 -20.38 42.64
CA LYS A 298 -34.89 -21.85 42.57
C LYS A 298 -35.76 -22.42 41.45
N ASN A 299 -35.16 -22.69 40.29
CA ASN A 299 -35.84 -23.43 39.21
C ASN A 299 -35.77 -24.96 39.46
N ARG A 300 -36.89 -25.54 39.91
CA ARG A 300 -37.01 -26.97 40.25
C ARG A 300 -36.83 -27.94 39.08
N ARG A 301 -36.91 -27.50 37.83
CA ARG A 301 -36.63 -28.36 36.65
C ARG A 301 -35.14 -28.52 36.34
N ILE A 302 -34.31 -27.58 36.78
CA ILE A 302 -32.90 -27.46 36.33
C ILE A 302 -31.92 -27.82 37.45
N ASN A 303 -32.25 -27.56 38.72
CA ASN A 303 -31.47 -27.98 39.89
C ASN A 303 -32.25 -28.98 40.76
N PRO A 304 -32.22 -30.29 40.43
CA PRO A 304 -32.68 -31.32 41.34
C PRO A 304 -31.53 -31.68 42.31
N ARG A 305 -31.48 -30.96 43.44
CA ARG A 305 -30.55 -31.07 44.58
C ARG A 305 -29.29 -30.22 44.50
#